data_AF-A0A8B8A4M5-F1
#
_entry.id   AF-A0A8B8A4M5-F1
#
_cell.length_a   1.000
_cell.length_b   1.000
_cell.length_c   1.000
_cell.angle_alpha   90.00
_cell.angle_beta   90.00
_cell.angle_gamma   90.00
#
_symmetry.space_group_name_H-M   'P 1'
#
loop_
_entity.id
_entity.type
_entity.pdbx_description
1 polymer ?
#
loop_
_entity_poly.entity_id
_entity_poly.type
_entity_poly.pdbx_seq_one_letter_code
_entity_poly.pdbx_strand_id
1 'polypeptide(L)'
;MIGFALKLEIIVLALALFVTMACARKTRDMIYTDVTGFSPCVRRFNATHQIGCSSDFRGNTGVIHYMANSSDVQWLLDVGPHQPYIPLLEPQVFVLHIVNKLMKSGKISGIMVININSSKVIDEDFFFSPDLKCPNDNFGFYGSENSSSTCTHSGNVEWNPSGNGMNFLDFNIPIISLFNETEVDYLIQCYKDHNEPVDSHPRPYPLCAAELHSFMFGAKDTPTCMRRTQQTTNLEACKSVKIPV
;
A
#
# COMPACT_ATOMS: atom_id res chain seq x y z
N MET A 1 -22.59 -29.39 59.62
CA MET A 1 -21.57 -29.67 58.59
C MET A 1 -22.14 -29.73 57.17
N ILE A 2 -23.35 -30.26 56.94
CA ILE A 2 -23.95 -30.40 55.59
C ILE A 2 -24.20 -29.06 54.88
N GLY A 3 -24.63 -28.02 55.58
CA GLY A 3 -24.90 -26.69 54.99
C GLY A 3 -23.67 -25.92 54.52
N PHE A 4 -22.46 -26.31 54.95
CA PHE A 4 -21.21 -25.65 54.53
C PHE A 4 -20.70 -26.23 53.20
N ALA A 5 -20.84 -27.54 53.01
CA ALA A 5 -20.50 -28.22 51.75
C ALA A 5 -21.40 -27.76 50.59
N LEU A 6 -22.71 -27.63 50.83
CA LEU A 6 -23.66 -27.17 49.79
C LEU A 6 -23.39 -25.73 49.34
N LYS A 7 -23.01 -24.84 50.27
CA LYS A 7 -22.60 -23.46 49.93
C LYS A 7 -21.31 -23.42 49.12
N LEU A 8 -20.35 -24.30 49.43
CA LEU A 8 -19.09 -24.38 48.70
C LEU A 8 -19.31 -24.86 47.27
N GLU A 9 -20.16 -25.86 47.06
CA GLU A 9 -20.48 -26.35 45.71
C GLU A 9 -21.18 -25.28 44.87
N ILE A 10 -22.13 -24.52 45.44
CA ILE A 10 -22.80 -23.41 44.73
C ILE A 10 -21.79 -22.32 44.35
N ILE A 11 -20.84 -21.99 45.23
CA ILE A 11 -19.80 -21.00 44.96
C ILE A 11 -18.86 -21.48 43.85
N VAL A 12 -18.46 -22.76 43.87
CA VAL A 12 -17.60 -23.36 42.83
C VAL A 12 -18.34 -23.39 41.48
N LEU A 13 -19.62 -23.75 41.46
CA LEU A 13 -20.42 -23.77 40.24
C LEU A 13 -20.60 -22.35 39.68
N ALA A 14 -20.84 -21.35 40.54
CA ALA A 14 -20.95 -19.95 40.15
C ALA A 14 -19.63 -19.39 39.60
N LEU A 15 -18.50 -19.73 40.22
CA LEU A 15 -17.16 -19.38 39.71
C LEU A 15 -16.86 -20.04 38.36
N ALA A 16 -17.19 -21.32 38.20
CA ALA A 16 -17.03 -22.03 36.94
C ALA A 16 -17.88 -21.39 35.82
N LEU A 17 -19.13 -21.02 36.12
CA LEU A 17 -19.99 -20.32 35.17
C LEU A 17 -19.44 -18.93 34.80
N PHE A 18 -18.92 -18.18 35.77
CA PHE A 18 -18.27 -16.88 35.54
C PHE A 18 -17.04 -16.99 34.64
N VAL A 19 -16.21 -18.02 34.81
CA VAL A 19 -15.03 -18.27 33.97
C VAL A 19 -15.44 -18.59 32.53
N THR A 20 -16.56 -19.29 32.31
CA THR A 20 -17.06 -19.58 30.96
C THR A 20 -17.66 -18.36 30.24
N MET A 21 -18.05 -17.30 30.95
CA MET A 21 -18.53 -16.04 30.34
C MET A 21 -17.41 -15.05 30.02
N ALA A 22 -16.16 -15.34 30.39
CA ALA A 22 -15.02 -14.49 30.06
C ALA A 22 -14.65 -14.65 28.57
N CYS A 23 -15.07 -13.72 27.74
CA CYS A 23 -14.67 -13.67 26.33
C CYS A 23 -13.23 -13.14 26.23
N ALA A 24 -12.26 -14.03 26.04
CA ALA A 24 -10.89 -13.64 25.79
C ALA A 24 -10.79 -12.99 24.40
N ARG A 25 -10.45 -11.69 24.35
CA ARG A 25 -10.09 -11.01 23.09
C ARG A 25 -8.59 -11.01 22.92
N LYS A 26 -8.11 -11.19 21.69
CA LYS A 26 -6.69 -11.07 21.40
C LYS A 26 -6.30 -9.60 21.51
N THR A 27 -5.18 -9.31 22.17
CA THR A 27 -4.65 -7.94 22.29
C THR A 27 -4.39 -7.31 20.92
N ARG A 28 -4.04 -8.11 19.90
CA ARG A 28 -3.90 -7.66 18.52
C ARG A 28 -5.17 -6.98 18.00
N ASP A 29 -6.34 -7.58 18.24
CA ASP A 29 -7.63 -7.10 17.73
C ASP A 29 -8.11 -5.82 18.43
N MET A 30 -7.42 -5.40 19.51
CA MET A 30 -7.64 -4.11 20.18
C MET A 30 -6.75 -3.00 19.64
N ILE A 31 -5.71 -3.34 18.87
CA ILE A 31 -4.68 -2.41 18.38
C ILE A 31 -4.75 -2.27 16.86
N TYR A 32 -4.97 -3.38 16.15
CA TYR A 32 -4.92 -3.44 14.70
C TYR A 32 -6.27 -3.78 14.10
N THR A 33 -6.59 -3.07 13.03
CA THR A 33 -7.72 -3.36 12.15
C THR A 33 -7.15 -3.76 10.80
N ASP A 34 -7.48 -4.97 10.33
CA ASP A 34 -7.02 -5.44 9.02
C ASP A 34 -7.88 -4.81 7.90
N VAL A 35 -7.22 -4.30 6.86
CA VAL A 35 -7.83 -3.79 5.63
C VAL A 35 -7.66 -4.86 4.55
N THR A 36 -8.76 -5.25 3.90
CA THR A 36 -8.77 -6.41 2.98
C THR A 36 -9.16 -6.05 1.56
N GLY A 37 -9.91 -4.98 1.37
CA GLY A 37 -10.41 -4.49 0.08
C GLY A 37 -9.38 -3.64 -0.65
N PHE A 38 -8.21 -4.20 -0.96
CA PHE A 38 -7.15 -3.51 -1.67
C PHE A 38 -6.51 -4.33 -2.80
N SER A 39 -5.95 -3.63 -3.78
CA SER A 39 -5.16 -4.19 -4.89
C SER A 39 -3.74 -3.61 -4.86
N PRO A 40 -2.69 -4.45 -4.68
CA PRO A 40 -1.33 -3.95 -4.61
C PRO A 40 -0.73 -3.71 -6.00
N CYS A 41 0.06 -2.65 -6.13
CA CYS A 41 1.03 -2.52 -7.21
C CYS A 41 2.10 -3.61 -7.04
N VAL A 42 2.40 -4.33 -8.12
CA VAL A 42 3.31 -5.48 -8.11
C VAL A 42 4.58 -5.20 -8.91
N ARG A 43 5.69 -5.81 -8.50
CA ARG A 43 6.95 -5.73 -9.24
C ARG A 43 6.90 -6.62 -10.49
N ARG A 44 7.29 -6.06 -11.63
CA ARG A 44 7.48 -6.78 -12.90
C ARG A 44 8.91 -6.57 -13.39
N PHE A 45 9.38 -7.47 -14.25
CA PHE A 45 10.73 -7.43 -14.79
C PHE A 45 10.71 -7.42 -16.31
N ASN A 46 11.65 -6.68 -16.89
CA ASN A 46 12.06 -6.81 -18.28
C ASN A 46 13.48 -7.42 -18.31
N ALA A 47 14.02 -7.65 -19.51
CA ALA A 47 15.36 -8.17 -19.72
C ALA A 47 16.46 -7.35 -19.03
N THR A 48 16.25 -6.04 -18.86
CA THR A 48 17.27 -5.10 -18.37
C THR A 48 16.95 -4.43 -17.03
N HIS A 49 15.67 -4.24 -16.70
CA HIS A 49 15.25 -3.46 -15.53
C HIS A 49 14.04 -4.11 -14.83
N GLN A 50 13.73 -3.59 -13.66
CA GLN A 50 12.49 -3.86 -12.93
C GLN A 50 11.59 -2.63 -12.93
N ILE A 51 10.29 -2.85 -12.79
CA ILE A 51 9.25 -1.82 -12.71
C ILE A 51 8.23 -2.21 -11.63
N GLY A 52 7.40 -1.26 -11.21
CA GLY A 52 6.34 -1.45 -10.23
C GLY A 52 6.79 -1.20 -8.79
N CYS A 53 6.21 -1.94 -7.86
CA CYS A 53 6.27 -1.63 -6.43
C CYS A 53 6.64 -2.86 -5.59
N SER A 54 7.18 -2.62 -4.40
CA SER A 54 7.42 -3.63 -3.38
C SER A 54 7.52 -2.94 -2.02
N SER A 55 7.00 -3.59 -0.98
CA SER A 55 7.36 -3.21 0.39
C SER A 55 8.74 -3.74 0.77
N ASP A 56 9.24 -3.27 1.92
CA ASP A 56 10.28 -3.91 2.69
C ASP A 56 9.83 -5.29 3.18
N PHE A 57 10.79 -6.14 3.53
CA PHE A 57 10.53 -7.54 3.93
C PHE A 57 9.60 -7.67 5.15
N ARG A 58 9.57 -6.66 6.03
CA ARG A 58 8.70 -6.60 7.21
C ARG A 58 7.53 -5.63 7.06
N GLY A 59 7.24 -5.22 5.83
CA GLY A 59 6.27 -4.16 5.55
C GLY A 59 6.82 -2.77 5.79
N ASN A 60 6.04 -1.78 5.35
CA ASN A 60 6.33 -0.36 5.53
C ASN A 60 5.25 0.27 6.40
N THR A 61 5.64 0.88 7.51
CA THR A 61 4.73 1.58 8.42
C THR A 61 4.85 3.10 8.22
N GLY A 62 3.74 3.82 8.42
CA GLY A 62 3.79 5.28 8.49
C GLY A 62 2.46 5.90 8.91
N VAL A 63 2.54 7.17 9.30
CA VAL A 63 1.38 7.97 9.73
C VAL A 63 0.50 8.26 8.52
N ILE A 64 -0.81 7.99 8.65
CA ILE A 64 -1.76 8.22 7.56
C ILE A 64 -1.95 9.71 7.37
N HIS A 65 -1.84 10.20 6.13
CA HIS A 65 -2.15 11.58 5.80
C HIS A 65 -3.07 11.64 4.59
N TYR A 66 -4.34 12.00 4.81
CA TYR A 66 -5.32 12.12 3.73
C TYR A 66 -5.07 13.38 2.89
N MET A 67 -5.08 13.22 1.57
CA MET A 67 -4.84 14.30 0.61
C MET A 67 -5.93 14.31 -0.45
N ALA A 68 -6.79 15.31 -0.38
CA ALA A 68 -7.80 15.56 -1.40
C ALA A 68 -7.26 16.50 -2.49
N ASN A 69 -6.36 17.42 -2.10
CA ASN A 69 -5.92 18.54 -2.93
C ASN A 69 -4.39 18.72 -2.90
N SER A 70 -3.88 19.57 -3.80
CA SER A 70 -2.45 19.93 -3.84
C SER A 70 -1.94 20.65 -2.58
N SER A 71 -2.80 21.33 -1.82
CA SER A 71 -2.45 21.96 -0.54
C SER A 71 -1.98 20.94 0.49
N ASP A 72 -2.63 19.78 0.53
CA ASP A 72 -2.37 18.73 1.52
C ASP A 72 -1.00 18.07 1.25
N VAL A 73 -0.66 17.96 -0.04
CA VAL A 73 0.67 17.54 -0.50
C VAL A 73 1.74 18.51 0.01
N GLN A 74 1.53 19.83 -0.18
CA GLN A 74 2.51 20.83 0.27
C GLN A 74 2.65 20.86 1.79
N TRP A 75 1.54 20.74 2.53
CA TRP A 75 1.60 20.66 4.00
C TRP A 75 2.46 19.48 4.47
N LEU A 76 2.32 18.31 3.86
CA LEU A 76 3.17 17.15 4.21
C LEU A 76 4.64 17.41 3.89
N LEU A 77 4.93 17.99 2.73
CA LEU A 77 6.29 18.27 2.29
C LEU A 77 6.98 19.32 3.15
N ASP A 78 6.29 20.39 3.53
CA ASP A 78 6.89 21.55 4.19
C ASP A 78 6.77 21.50 5.72
N VAL A 79 5.62 21.06 6.24
CA VAL A 79 5.26 21.19 7.67
C VAL A 79 5.30 19.85 8.41
N GLY A 80 4.85 18.77 7.77
CA GLY A 80 4.65 17.46 8.41
C GLY A 80 5.87 16.94 9.20
N PRO A 81 5.80 16.83 10.55
CA PRO A 81 6.93 16.45 11.38
C PRO A 81 7.05 14.94 11.65
N HIS A 82 5.99 14.18 11.39
CA HIS A 82 5.80 12.79 11.86
C HIS A 82 6.19 11.75 10.80
N GLN A 83 7.28 11.98 10.07
CA GLN A 83 7.79 11.03 9.09
C GLN A 83 8.17 9.69 9.76
N PRO A 84 8.00 8.53 9.08
CA PRO A 84 7.49 8.38 7.71
C PRO A 84 5.95 8.46 7.61
N TYR A 85 5.47 8.98 6.48
CA TYR A 85 4.06 9.08 6.17
C TYR A 85 3.60 8.04 5.14
N ILE A 86 2.32 7.68 5.19
CA ILE A 86 1.60 6.96 4.14
C ILE A 86 0.46 7.86 3.66
N PRO A 87 0.64 8.57 2.53
CA PRO A 87 -0.42 9.37 1.94
C PRO A 87 -1.61 8.51 1.53
N LEU A 88 -2.81 8.95 1.90
CA LEU A 88 -4.08 8.43 1.42
C LEU A 88 -4.63 9.43 0.39
N LEU A 89 -4.47 9.11 -0.89
CA LEU A 89 -4.71 10.02 -2.00
C LEU A 89 -6.09 9.80 -2.61
N GLU A 90 -6.78 10.90 -2.90
CA GLU A 90 -7.88 10.88 -3.87
C GLU A 90 -7.35 10.63 -5.31
N PRO A 91 -8.17 10.04 -6.21
CA PRO A 91 -7.76 9.71 -7.58
C PRO A 91 -7.09 10.87 -8.34
N GLN A 92 -7.62 12.08 -8.23
CA GLN A 92 -7.11 13.26 -8.94
C GLN A 92 -5.72 13.73 -8.46
N VAL A 93 -5.34 13.37 -7.23
CA VAL A 93 -4.02 13.69 -6.66
C VAL A 93 -2.98 12.65 -7.08
N PHE A 94 -3.40 11.46 -7.50
CA PHE A 94 -2.53 10.38 -7.94
C PHE A 94 -2.04 10.60 -9.39
N VAL A 95 -1.16 11.58 -9.55
CA VAL A 95 -0.52 11.93 -10.82
C VAL A 95 1.01 11.86 -10.71
N LEU A 96 1.67 11.50 -11.82
CA LEU A 96 3.11 11.21 -11.85
C LEU A 96 3.98 12.30 -11.20
N HIS A 97 3.68 13.58 -11.45
CA HIS A 97 4.49 14.67 -10.92
C HIS A 97 4.35 14.82 -9.39
N ILE A 98 3.17 14.53 -8.82
CA ILE A 98 2.94 14.54 -7.36
C ILE A 98 3.63 13.35 -6.73
N VAL A 99 3.45 12.15 -7.29
CA VAL A 99 4.10 10.95 -6.78
C VAL A 99 5.62 11.09 -6.81
N ASN A 100 6.19 11.62 -7.89
CA ASN A 100 7.63 11.90 -7.96
C ASN A 100 8.10 12.92 -6.91
N LYS A 101 7.31 13.96 -6.60
CA LYS A 101 7.63 14.91 -5.53
C LYS A 101 7.63 14.23 -4.16
N LEU A 102 6.60 13.43 -3.88
CA LEU A 102 6.48 12.68 -2.63
C LEU A 102 7.65 11.69 -2.48
N MET A 103 7.98 10.93 -3.53
CA MET A 103 9.12 10.01 -3.53
C MET A 103 10.45 10.71 -3.25
N LYS A 104 10.69 11.85 -3.92
CA LYS A 104 11.93 12.62 -3.74
C LYS A 104 12.06 13.29 -2.37
N SER A 105 10.95 13.47 -1.65
CA SER A 105 10.97 14.08 -0.32
C SER A 105 11.68 13.22 0.72
N GLY A 106 11.72 11.90 0.53
CA GLY A 106 12.21 10.95 1.54
C GLY A 106 11.33 10.84 2.79
N LYS A 107 10.17 11.51 2.83
CA LYS A 107 9.26 11.55 3.99
C LYS A 107 8.19 10.45 3.98
N ILE A 108 8.05 9.70 2.89
CA ILE A 108 6.99 8.68 2.74
C ILE A 108 7.56 7.26 2.74
N SER A 109 6.77 6.31 3.23
CA SER A 109 7.11 4.88 3.26
C SER A 109 6.17 4.00 2.44
N GLY A 110 5.09 4.56 1.89
CA GLY A 110 4.10 3.87 1.08
C GLY A 110 3.03 4.82 0.58
N ILE A 111 2.15 4.39 -0.33
CA ILE A 111 1.05 5.20 -0.86
C ILE A 111 -0.24 4.36 -0.90
N MET A 112 -1.34 4.95 -0.46
CA MET A 112 -2.68 4.41 -0.65
C MET A 112 -3.47 5.31 -1.59
N VAL A 113 -4.14 4.73 -2.58
CA VAL A 113 -4.97 5.45 -3.55
C VAL A 113 -6.41 4.98 -3.40
N ILE A 114 -7.33 5.91 -3.16
CA ILE A 114 -8.75 5.59 -3.05
C ILE A 114 -9.29 5.30 -4.45
N ASN A 115 -10.06 4.22 -4.59
CA ASN A 115 -10.69 3.78 -5.84
C ASN A 115 -12.07 3.18 -5.54
N ILE A 116 -13.00 4.03 -5.11
CA ILE A 116 -14.38 3.68 -4.79
C ILE A 116 -15.35 4.47 -5.67
N ASN A 117 -16.58 3.99 -5.82
CA ASN A 117 -17.56 4.62 -6.71
C ASN A 117 -17.97 6.02 -6.25
N SER A 118 -17.93 6.28 -4.93
CA SER A 118 -18.24 7.57 -4.34
C SER A 118 -17.12 8.61 -4.48
N SER A 119 -15.90 8.21 -4.87
CA SER A 119 -14.81 9.14 -5.12
C SER A 119 -15.14 10.02 -6.31
N LYS A 120 -15.25 11.32 -6.05
CA LYS A 120 -15.53 12.32 -7.07
C LYS A 120 -14.23 12.80 -7.67
N VAL A 121 -13.99 12.47 -8.93
CA VAL A 121 -13.05 13.24 -9.75
C VAL A 121 -13.68 14.61 -9.94
N ILE A 122 -13.07 15.64 -9.35
CA ILE A 122 -13.61 17.01 -9.31
C ILE A 122 -13.58 17.67 -10.69
N ASP A 123 -12.69 17.20 -11.56
CA ASP A 123 -12.43 17.76 -12.89
C ASP A 123 -12.90 16.77 -13.98
N GLU A 124 -13.95 17.14 -14.71
CA GLU A 124 -14.49 16.34 -15.82
C GLU A 124 -13.49 16.16 -16.97
N ASP A 125 -12.48 17.04 -17.07
CA ASP A 125 -11.39 16.97 -18.05
C ASP A 125 -10.16 16.21 -17.52
N PHE A 126 -10.26 15.54 -16.38
CA PHE A 126 -9.15 14.75 -15.84
C PHE A 126 -8.94 13.46 -16.65
N PHE A 127 -7.88 13.45 -17.45
CA PHE A 127 -7.42 12.26 -18.16
C PHE A 127 -6.24 11.62 -17.44
N PHE A 128 -6.36 10.32 -17.13
CA PHE A 128 -5.28 9.54 -16.53
C PHE A 128 -4.98 8.29 -17.37
N SER A 129 -3.74 8.17 -17.81
CA SER A 129 -3.23 6.96 -18.45
C SER A 129 -1.82 6.67 -17.93
N PRO A 130 -1.65 5.61 -17.12
CA PRO A 130 -0.35 5.27 -16.56
C PRO A 130 0.56 4.54 -17.57
N ASP A 131 0.05 4.24 -18.76
CA ASP A 131 0.81 3.60 -19.84
C ASP A 131 1.68 4.61 -20.61
N LEU A 132 2.55 4.13 -21.49
CA LEU A 132 3.35 4.96 -22.37
C LEU A 132 2.49 5.64 -23.43
N LYS A 133 3.01 6.75 -23.96
CA LYS A 133 2.39 7.43 -25.12
C LYS A 133 2.29 6.55 -26.35
N CYS A 134 3.26 5.67 -26.52
CA CYS A 134 3.35 4.71 -27.62
C CYS A 134 3.58 3.31 -27.07
N PRO A 135 2.49 2.59 -26.78
CA PRO A 135 2.56 1.22 -26.32
C PRO A 135 3.28 0.33 -27.36
N ASN A 136 4.18 -0.53 -26.88
CA ASN A 136 4.91 -1.52 -27.69
C ASN A 136 5.69 -0.95 -28.90
N ASP A 137 6.14 0.30 -28.85
CA ASP A 137 6.80 0.97 -29.98
C ASP A 137 7.97 0.14 -30.55
N ASN A 138 8.81 -0.45 -29.69
CA ASN A 138 9.97 -1.26 -30.10
C ASN A 138 9.66 -2.72 -30.49
N PHE A 139 8.41 -3.16 -30.33
CA PHE A 139 8.00 -4.55 -30.60
C PHE A 139 6.97 -4.64 -31.74
N GLY A 140 6.71 -3.51 -32.41
CA GLY A 140 5.87 -3.46 -33.60
C GLY A 140 6.59 -3.94 -34.86
N PHE A 141 5.85 -3.98 -35.97
CA PHE A 141 6.38 -4.34 -37.28
C PHE A 141 7.41 -3.33 -37.81
N TYR A 142 7.29 -2.07 -37.39
CA TYR A 142 8.04 -0.94 -37.94
C TYR A 142 9.29 -0.61 -37.11
N GLY A 143 10.27 -1.53 -36.97
CA GLY A 143 11.53 -1.21 -36.29
C GLY A 143 12.51 -0.46 -37.22
N SER A 144 12.97 0.74 -36.86
CA SER A 144 14.00 1.47 -37.63
C SER A 144 15.11 1.96 -36.71
N GLU A 145 16.37 1.80 -37.12
CA GLU A 145 17.55 1.96 -36.27
C GLU A 145 17.91 3.41 -35.89
N ASN A 146 17.26 4.42 -36.45
CA ASN A 146 17.69 5.81 -36.25
C ASN A 146 16.51 6.76 -36.10
N SER A 147 16.15 7.06 -34.86
CA SER A 147 15.23 8.15 -34.60
C SER A 147 15.19 8.61 -33.14
N SER A 148 15.45 9.90 -33.00
CA SER A 148 15.45 10.67 -31.76
C SER A 148 14.08 11.31 -31.47
N SER A 149 12.99 10.80 -32.05
CA SER A 149 11.62 11.31 -31.84
C SER A 149 10.76 10.36 -31.00
N THR A 150 9.79 10.91 -30.29
CA THR A 150 8.73 10.14 -29.62
C THR A 150 7.95 9.34 -30.66
N CYS A 151 7.76 8.03 -30.45
CA CYS A 151 6.89 7.17 -31.26
C CYS A 151 7.33 6.97 -32.72
N THR A 152 8.63 6.85 -32.97
CA THR A 152 9.11 6.80 -34.35
C THR A 152 8.60 5.58 -35.11
N HIS A 153 8.50 4.44 -34.44
CA HIS A 153 8.01 3.21 -35.06
C HIS A 153 6.52 3.29 -35.41
N SER A 154 5.79 4.24 -34.82
CA SER A 154 4.38 4.53 -35.13
C SER A 154 4.20 5.68 -36.14
N GLY A 155 5.26 6.09 -36.86
CA GLY A 155 5.19 7.22 -37.79
C GLY A 155 5.01 8.57 -37.09
N ASN A 156 5.52 8.71 -35.86
CA ASN A 156 5.32 9.86 -34.96
C ASN A 156 3.87 10.08 -34.51
N VAL A 157 3.03 9.05 -34.57
CA VAL A 157 1.67 9.09 -34.03
C VAL A 157 1.69 8.68 -32.56
N GLU A 158 1.26 9.60 -31.67
CA GLU A 158 1.01 9.29 -30.26
C GLU A 158 -0.38 8.67 -30.10
N TRP A 159 -0.45 7.33 -30.01
CA TRP A 159 -1.72 6.61 -29.83
C TRP A 159 -2.38 6.86 -28.47
N ASN A 160 -1.58 7.20 -27.46
CA ASN A 160 -2.03 7.49 -26.10
C ASN A 160 -1.45 8.84 -25.63
N PRO A 161 -1.97 9.98 -26.11
CA PRO A 161 -1.38 11.29 -25.82
C PRO A 161 -1.36 11.63 -24.32
N SER A 162 -2.31 11.11 -23.55
CA SER A 162 -2.39 11.26 -22.08
C SER A 162 -1.51 10.27 -21.31
N GLY A 163 -0.79 9.38 -22.00
CA GLY A 163 0.11 8.40 -21.41
C GLY A 163 1.31 9.05 -20.73
N ASN A 164 1.51 8.78 -19.46
CA ASN A 164 2.62 9.32 -18.68
C ASN A 164 3.72 8.30 -18.34
N GLY A 165 3.53 7.02 -18.67
CA GLY A 165 4.50 5.94 -18.43
C GLY A 165 4.70 5.54 -16.97
N MET A 166 3.83 5.97 -16.06
CA MET A 166 3.94 5.71 -14.63
C MET A 166 4.03 4.22 -14.27
N ASN A 167 3.38 3.33 -15.04
CA ASN A 167 3.45 1.88 -14.85
C ASN A 167 4.86 1.28 -15.07
N PHE A 168 5.74 2.01 -15.75
CA PHE A 168 7.08 1.56 -16.14
C PHE A 168 8.18 2.10 -15.24
N LEU A 169 7.81 2.72 -14.10
CA LEU A 169 8.74 3.21 -13.09
C LEU A 169 8.92 2.18 -11.98
N ASP A 170 10.11 2.16 -11.38
CA ASP A 170 10.39 1.40 -10.15
C ASP A 170 10.25 2.33 -8.94
N PHE A 171 9.19 2.13 -8.15
CA PHE A 171 8.89 2.98 -7.00
C PHE A 171 9.62 2.56 -5.72
N ASN A 172 10.02 1.29 -5.60
CA ASN A 172 10.69 0.74 -4.41
C ASN A 172 9.99 1.00 -3.05
N ILE A 173 8.71 1.39 -3.06
CA ILE A 173 7.81 1.46 -1.90
C ILE A 173 6.48 0.80 -2.31
N PRO A 174 5.64 0.36 -1.36
CA PRO A 174 4.35 -0.22 -1.68
C PRO A 174 3.35 0.88 -2.08
N ILE A 175 2.64 0.66 -3.18
CA ILE A 175 1.48 1.45 -3.59
C ILE A 175 0.28 0.50 -3.63
N ILE A 176 -0.81 0.84 -2.96
CA ILE A 176 -2.04 0.04 -2.95
C ILE A 176 -3.25 0.87 -3.38
N SER A 177 -4.18 0.26 -4.09
CA SER A 177 -5.47 0.85 -4.44
C SER A 177 -6.55 0.26 -3.54
N LEU A 178 -7.33 1.11 -2.86
CA LEU A 178 -8.39 0.72 -1.93
C LEU A 178 -9.74 0.79 -2.64
N PHE A 179 -10.53 -0.29 -2.59
CA PHE A 179 -11.81 -0.38 -3.32
C PHE A 179 -13.01 -0.70 -2.41
N ASN A 180 -12.79 -0.91 -1.11
CA ASN A 180 -13.88 -1.10 -0.15
C ASN A 180 -14.23 0.23 0.53
N GLU A 181 -15.45 0.72 0.27
CA GLU A 181 -15.96 2.00 0.80
C GLU A 181 -15.90 2.08 2.32
N THR A 182 -16.33 1.03 3.02
CA THR A 182 -16.35 1.03 4.50
C THR A 182 -14.94 1.10 5.10
N GLU A 183 -13.97 0.45 4.46
CA GLU A 183 -12.57 0.49 4.90
C GLU A 183 -11.94 1.86 4.59
N VAL A 184 -12.26 2.47 3.44
CA VAL A 184 -11.82 3.83 3.11
C VAL A 184 -12.38 4.85 4.10
N ASP A 185 -13.68 4.80 4.39
CA ASP A 185 -14.34 5.69 5.35
C ASP A 185 -13.71 5.57 6.74
N TYR A 186 -13.38 4.34 7.17
CA TYR A 186 -12.68 4.10 8.42
C TYR A 186 -11.29 4.76 8.44
N LEU A 187 -10.50 4.63 7.36
CA LEU A 187 -9.18 5.26 7.27
C LEU A 187 -9.26 6.79 7.28
N ILE A 188 -10.22 7.37 6.56
CA ILE A 188 -10.47 8.81 6.55
C ILE A 188 -10.89 9.29 7.94
N GLN A 189 -11.78 8.54 8.61
CA GLN A 189 -12.22 8.87 9.97
C GLN A 189 -11.04 8.81 10.97
N CYS A 190 -10.20 7.78 10.88
CA CYS A 190 -9.00 7.65 11.70
C CYS A 190 -8.02 8.83 11.50
N TYR A 191 -7.87 9.31 10.25
CA TYR A 191 -7.12 10.52 9.95
C TYR A 191 -7.75 11.77 10.60
N LYS A 192 -9.06 11.98 10.45
CA LYS A 192 -9.76 13.15 11.02
C LYS A 192 -9.65 13.21 12.55
N ASP A 193 -9.79 12.06 13.20
CA ASP A 193 -9.77 11.98 14.66
C ASP A 193 -8.37 12.24 15.25
N HIS A 194 -7.32 11.78 14.57
CA HIS A 194 -5.97 11.73 15.14
C HIS A 194 -4.92 12.60 14.45
N ASN A 195 -5.00 12.78 13.13
CA ASN A 195 -3.91 13.30 12.32
C ASN A 195 -4.22 14.63 11.63
N GLU A 196 -5.51 14.98 11.44
CA GLU A 196 -5.92 16.20 10.75
C GLU A 196 -5.34 17.46 11.42
N PRO A 197 -4.58 18.29 10.68
CA PRO A 197 -3.99 19.51 11.23
C PRO A 197 -5.06 20.50 11.72
N VAL A 198 -4.84 21.08 12.90
CA VAL A 198 -5.69 22.15 13.43
C VAL A 198 -4.95 23.46 13.26
N ASP A 199 -5.56 24.44 12.59
CA ASP A 199 -4.93 25.73 12.24
C ASP A 199 -3.57 25.56 11.54
N SER A 200 -3.47 24.58 10.63
CA SER A 200 -2.24 24.19 9.92
C SER A 200 -1.10 23.63 10.80
N HIS A 201 -1.34 23.43 12.10
CA HIS A 201 -0.38 22.83 13.01
C HIS A 201 -0.59 21.31 13.12
N PRO A 202 0.50 20.53 13.21
CA PRO A 202 0.43 19.08 13.35
C PRO A 202 -0.16 18.67 14.69
N ARG A 203 -0.93 17.58 14.71
CA ARG A 203 -1.49 16.99 15.93
C ARG A 203 -0.39 16.35 16.79
N PRO A 204 -0.49 16.39 18.13
CA PRO A 204 0.35 15.59 19.00
C PRO A 204 -0.10 14.13 18.99
N TYR A 205 0.75 13.23 19.50
CA TYR A 205 0.36 11.84 19.75
C TYR A 205 -0.85 11.74 20.68
N PRO A 206 -1.72 10.71 20.51
CA PRO A 206 -1.59 9.54 19.63
C PRO A 206 -2.05 9.78 18.18
N LEU A 207 -1.29 9.21 17.22
CA LEU A 207 -1.54 9.31 15.78
C LEU A 207 -2.10 8.00 15.20
N CYS A 208 -2.83 8.12 14.10
CA CYS A 208 -3.28 7.00 13.27
C CYS A 208 -2.20 6.61 12.25
N ALA A 209 -1.86 5.33 12.15
CA ALA A 209 -0.84 4.82 11.25
C ALA A 209 -1.32 3.56 10.52
N ALA A 210 -0.72 3.30 9.37
CA ALA A 210 -0.94 2.09 8.58
C ALA A 210 0.37 1.33 8.37
N GLU A 211 0.25 0.03 8.16
CA GLU A 211 1.35 -0.85 7.76
C GLU A 211 0.98 -1.53 6.43
N LEU A 212 1.83 -1.37 5.42
CA LEU A 212 1.63 -1.94 4.09
C LEU A 212 2.60 -3.08 3.87
N HIS A 213 2.06 -4.27 3.60
CA HIS A 213 2.85 -5.47 3.38
C HIS A 213 2.63 -6.04 1.96
N SER A 214 3.60 -5.84 1.08
CA SER A 214 3.60 -6.34 -0.30
C SER A 214 5.03 -6.62 -0.80
N PHE A 215 5.80 -7.38 0.00
CA PHE A 215 7.18 -7.71 -0.33
C PHE A 215 7.23 -8.64 -1.55
N MET A 216 8.05 -8.28 -2.55
CA MET A 216 8.24 -9.04 -3.77
C MET A 216 9.60 -9.73 -3.78
N PHE A 217 9.63 -11.06 -3.87
CA PHE A 217 10.87 -11.85 -3.84
C PHE A 217 11.76 -11.66 -5.08
N GLY A 218 11.16 -11.32 -6.23
CA GLY A 218 11.90 -11.03 -7.44
C GLY A 218 12.68 -9.72 -7.32
N ALA A 219 13.87 -9.68 -7.93
CA ALA A 219 14.71 -8.48 -7.93
C ALA A 219 15.56 -8.38 -9.21
N LYS A 220 15.93 -7.14 -9.53
CA LYS A 220 16.86 -6.71 -10.58
C LYS A 220 16.31 -6.77 -12.01
N ASP A 221 16.27 -7.95 -12.61
CA ASP A 221 15.92 -8.15 -14.02
C ASP A 221 15.46 -9.60 -14.27
N THR A 222 14.80 -9.85 -15.42
CA THR A 222 14.27 -11.18 -15.76
C THR A 222 15.37 -12.26 -15.79
N PRO A 223 16.53 -12.07 -16.44
CA PRO A 223 17.60 -13.06 -16.45
C PRO A 223 18.11 -13.43 -15.05
N THR A 224 18.29 -12.44 -14.17
CA THR A 224 18.76 -12.63 -12.79
C THR A 224 17.71 -13.36 -11.97
N CYS A 225 16.44 -12.95 -12.07
CA CYS A 225 15.33 -13.58 -11.37
C CYS A 225 15.18 -15.06 -11.78
N MET A 226 15.10 -15.33 -13.09
CA MET A 226 14.97 -16.70 -13.62
C MET A 226 16.17 -17.57 -13.25
N ARG A 227 17.39 -17.03 -13.33
CA ARG A 227 18.61 -17.75 -12.90
C ARG A 227 18.55 -18.15 -11.42
N ARG A 228 18.09 -17.26 -10.52
CA ARG A 228 17.96 -17.58 -9.09
C ARG A 228 16.91 -18.64 -8.81
N THR A 229 15.80 -18.64 -9.55
CA THR A 229 14.76 -19.68 -9.43
C THR A 229 15.23 -21.03 -9.94
N GLN A 230 16.02 -21.05 -11.01
CA GLN A 230 16.56 -22.27 -11.61
C GLN A 230 17.77 -22.84 -10.86
N GLN A 231 18.43 -22.04 -10.02
CA GLN A 231 19.39 -22.55 -9.05
C GLN A 231 18.64 -23.39 -8.03
N THR A 232 18.74 -24.71 -8.17
CA THR A 232 18.26 -25.67 -7.17
C THR A 232 18.98 -25.36 -5.85
N THR A 233 18.32 -24.63 -4.95
CA THR A 233 18.77 -24.56 -3.57
C THR A 233 18.52 -25.94 -2.97
N ASN A 234 19.55 -26.79 -2.91
CA ASN A 234 19.59 -28.02 -2.10
C ASN A 234 19.49 -27.75 -0.58
N LEU A 235 18.83 -26.66 -0.20
CA LEU A 235 18.46 -26.33 1.16
C LEU A 235 16.95 -26.45 1.23
N GLU A 236 16.45 -27.68 1.28
CA GLU A 236 15.26 -27.91 2.07
C GLU A 236 15.54 -27.31 3.45
N ALA A 237 14.80 -26.27 3.83
CA ALA A 237 14.77 -25.87 5.21
C ALA A 237 14.38 -27.11 6.02
N CYS A 238 15.20 -27.51 6.99
CA CYS A 238 14.81 -28.46 8.02
C CYS A 238 13.55 -27.90 8.71
N LYS A 239 12.37 -28.19 8.17
CA LYS A 239 11.11 -28.06 8.89
C LYS A 239 11.14 -29.18 9.92
N SER A 240 11.62 -28.85 11.12
CA SER A 240 11.30 -29.62 12.31
C SER A 240 9.78 -29.54 12.51
N VAL A 241 9.08 -30.55 11.99
CA VAL A 241 7.69 -30.81 12.32
C VAL A 241 7.67 -31.20 13.80
N LYS A 242 7.17 -30.31 14.66
CA LYS A 242 6.76 -30.69 16.01
C LYS A 242 5.36 -31.29 15.90
N ILE A 243 5.28 -32.61 15.98
CA ILE A 243 4.03 -33.32 16.24
C ILE A 243 3.81 -33.28 17.76
N PRO A 244 2.72 -32.70 18.27
CA PRO A 244 2.36 -32.89 19.68
C PRO A 244 1.92 -34.34 19.86
N VAL A 245 2.55 -35.01 20.83
CA VAL A 245 2.02 -36.24 21.43
C VAL A 245 0.89 -35.85 22.37
#